data_AF-V6IZ24-F1
#
_entry.id   AF-V6IZ24-F1
#
_cell.length_a   1.000
_cell.length_b   1.000
_cell.length_c   1.000
_cell.angle_alpha   90.00
_cell.angle_beta   90.00
_cell.angle_gamma   90.00
#
_symmetry.space_group_name_H-M   'P 1'
#
loop_
_entity.id
_entity.type
_entity.pdbx_description
1 polymer ?
#
loop_
_entity_poly.entity_id
_entity_poly.type
_entity_poly.pdbx_seq_one_letter_code
_entity_poly.pdbx_strand_id
1 'polypeptide(L)'
;MPNKAIDKIKKEMEKEKNPYVQVIGQFLLHHLESNPDTADRVADKDKTIMGSLKAMQHEASLKKVGSIAVLTDDEGFAIVLKYFGIEGKPAVQEPAVQEPIKKEQKHQADPFDVKLEDFM
;
A
#
# COMPACT_ATOMS: atom_id res chain seq x y z
N MET A 1 13.70 18.92 9.93
CA MET A 1 14.31 19.05 8.58
C MET A 1 13.88 17.86 7.73
N PRO A 2 12.83 17.98 6.89
CA PRO A 2 12.26 16.86 6.14
C PRO A 2 13.28 16.16 5.22
N ASN A 3 14.29 16.89 4.72
CA ASN A 3 15.30 16.35 3.82
C ASN A 3 16.11 15.16 4.39
N LYS A 4 16.42 15.14 5.69
CA LYS A 4 17.22 14.04 6.27
C LYS A 4 16.47 12.71 6.27
N ALA A 5 15.17 12.74 6.54
CA ALA A 5 14.32 11.55 6.50
C ALA A 5 14.16 11.04 5.06
N ILE A 6 13.93 11.97 4.12
CA ILE A 6 13.79 11.67 2.68
C ILE A 6 15.07 11.03 2.13
N ASP A 7 16.23 11.62 2.39
CA ASP A 7 17.52 11.09 1.92
C ASP A 7 17.81 9.69 2.48
N LYS A 8 17.43 9.46 3.74
CA LYS A 8 17.57 8.15 4.37
C LYS A 8 16.68 7.10 3.70
N ILE A 9 15.40 7.41 3.49
CA ILE A 9 14.47 6.51 2.79
C ILE A 9 14.99 6.18 1.40
N LYS A 10 15.42 7.20 0.63
CA LYS A 10 15.97 7.00 -0.71
C LYS A 10 17.20 6.09 -0.69
N LYS A 11 18.13 6.27 0.26
CA LYS A 11 19.29 5.39 0.42
C LYS A 11 18.90 3.95 0.77
N GLU A 12 17.91 3.77 1.64
CA GLU A 12 17.40 2.43 1.96
C GLU A 12 16.76 1.76 0.74
N MET A 13 16.00 2.51 -0.06
CA MET A 13 15.41 2.06 -1.33
C MET A 13 16.48 1.70 -2.36
N GLU A 14 17.54 2.51 -2.53
CA GLU A 14 18.62 2.20 -3.48
C GLU A 14 19.45 0.99 -3.04
N LYS A 15 19.66 0.83 -1.73
CA LYS A 15 20.42 -0.27 -1.17
C LYS A 15 19.69 -1.61 -1.28
N GLU A 16 18.36 -1.59 -1.10
CA GLU A 16 17.53 -2.80 -1.10
C GLU A 16 16.82 -3.00 -2.45
N LYS A 17 17.16 -4.09 -3.15
CA LYS A 17 16.50 -4.47 -4.42
C LYS A 17 15.11 -5.12 -4.22
N ASN A 18 14.52 -4.95 -3.04
CA ASN A 18 13.25 -5.55 -2.70
C ASN A 18 12.08 -4.66 -3.17
N PRO A 19 11.15 -5.16 -4.01
CA PRO A 19 10.03 -4.37 -4.50
C PRO A 19 9.15 -3.82 -3.36
N TYR A 20 9.01 -4.53 -2.24
CA TYR A 20 8.22 -4.06 -1.10
C TYR A 20 8.86 -2.87 -0.40
N VAL A 21 10.20 -2.82 -0.36
CA VAL A 21 10.93 -1.66 0.19
C VAL A 21 10.68 -0.42 -0.66
N GLN A 22 10.54 -0.57 -1.98
CA GLN A 22 10.18 0.54 -2.87
C GLN A 22 8.80 1.10 -2.57
N VAL A 23 7.80 0.21 -2.43
CA VAL A 23 6.41 0.60 -2.15
C VAL A 23 6.30 1.33 -0.81
N ILE A 24 6.87 0.76 0.26
CA ILE A 24 6.85 1.38 1.58
C ILE A 24 7.66 2.68 1.60
N GLY A 25 8.79 2.72 0.89
CA GLY A 25 9.59 3.92 0.77
C GLY A 25 8.83 5.07 0.10
N GLN A 26 8.13 4.81 -1.01
CA GLN A 26 7.28 5.80 -1.67
C GLN A 26 6.13 6.26 -0.77
N PHE A 27 5.47 5.33 -0.07
CA PHE A 27 4.43 5.67 0.89
C PHE A 27 4.94 6.60 2.00
N LEU A 28 6.10 6.30 2.59
CA LEU A 28 6.70 7.14 3.63
C LEU A 28 7.11 8.52 3.09
N LEU A 29 7.63 8.61 1.87
CA LEU A 29 7.93 9.91 1.25
C LEU A 29 6.66 10.75 1.11
N HIS A 30 5.57 10.19 0.59
CA HIS A 30 4.30 10.89 0.47
C HIS A 30 3.72 11.31 1.82
N HIS A 31 3.86 10.44 2.83
CA HIS A 31 3.45 10.73 4.19
C HIS A 31 4.22 11.92 4.79
N LEU A 32 5.52 12.02 4.52
CA LEU A 32 6.36 13.13 4.96
C LEU A 32 6.03 14.46 4.27
N GLU A 33 5.58 14.42 3.00
CA GLU A 33 5.09 15.61 2.30
C GLU A 33 3.82 16.17 2.94
N SER A 34 2.91 15.29 3.36
CA SER A 34 1.65 15.68 3.99
C SER A 34 1.79 15.98 5.49
N ASN A 35 2.75 15.36 6.16
CA ASN A 35 2.94 15.43 7.62
C ASN A 35 4.43 15.64 7.99
N PRO A 36 4.95 16.86 7.85
CA PRO A 36 6.37 17.15 8.08
C PRO A 36 6.81 16.88 9.55
N ASP A 37 5.89 16.93 10.51
CA ASP A 37 6.14 16.64 11.93
C ASP A 37 6.53 15.18 12.20
N THR A 38 6.28 14.28 11.24
CA THR A 38 6.64 12.86 11.35
C THR A 38 8.09 12.60 10.89
N ALA A 39 8.76 13.58 10.29
CA ALA A 39 10.11 13.46 9.75
C ALA A 39 11.15 13.03 10.79
N ASP A 40 11.06 13.52 12.03
CA ASP A 40 12.04 13.19 13.06
C ASP A 40 11.93 11.71 13.48
N ARG A 41 10.71 11.15 13.49
CA ARG A 41 10.46 9.73 13.81
C ARG A 41 10.96 8.80 12.71
N VAL A 42 10.87 9.23 11.45
CA VAL A 42 11.33 8.46 10.29
C VAL A 42 12.85 8.57 10.08
N ALA A 43 13.43 9.72 10.47
CA ALA A 43 14.88 9.95 10.46
C ALA A 43 15.63 9.17 11.55
N ASP A 44 14.94 8.55 12.50
CA ASP A 44 15.52 7.71 13.56
C ASP A 44 16.37 6.58 12.96
N LYS A 45 17.62 6.44 13.39
CA LYS A 45 18.57 5.46 12.83
C LYS A 45 18.21 4.02 13.17
N ASP A 46 17.47 3.80 14.25
CA ASP A 46 17.11 2.46 14.72
C ASP A 46 15.92 1.88 13.92
N LYS A 47 15.18 2.74 13.22
CA LYS A 47 14.03 2.36 12.42
C LYS A 47 14.38 2.28 10.94
N THR A 48 14.03 1.19 10.28
CA THR A 48 14.30 0.99 8.85
C THR A 48 13.04 0.54 8.13
N ILE A 49 13.00 0.73 6.81
CA ILE A 49 11.91 0.24 5.96
C ILE A 49 11.80 -1.29 6.10
N MET A 50 12.94 -1.99 6.05
CA MET A 50 12.98 -3.43 6.27
C MET A 50 12.47 -3.84 7.66
N GLY A 51 12.76 -3.04 8.69
CA GLY A 51 12.23 -3.21 10.04
C GLY A 51 10.71 -3.12 10.08
N SER A 52 10.14 -2.13 9.39
CA SER A 52 8.68 -1.98 9.28
C SER A 52 8.02 -3.15 8.53
N LEU A 53 8.66 -3.68 7.48
CA LEU A 53 8.18 -4.88 6.77
C LEU A 53 8.18 -6.12 7.67
N LYS A 54 9.22 -6.29 8.51
CA LYS A 54 9.26 -7.38 9.50
C LYS A 54 8.15 -7.22 10.56
N ALA A 55 7.87 -6.00 10.99
CA ALA A 55 6.76 -5.73 11.91
C ALA A 55 5.41 -6.07 11.27
N MET A 56 5.21 -5.68 10.00
CA MET A 56 4.03 -6.05 9.22
C MET A 56 3.89 -7.57 9.09
N GLN A 57 4.97 -8.27 8.77
CA GLN A 57 4.99 -9.73 8.69
C GLN A 57 4.61 -10.38 10.03
N HIS A 58 5.12 -9.84 11.14
CA HIS A 58 4.80 -10.34 12.47
C HIS A 58 3.31 -10.19 12.79
N GLU A 59 2.74 -9.01 12.58
CA GLU A 59 1.29 -8.80 12.81
C GLU A 59 0.42 -9.63 11.85
N ALA A 60 0.82 -9.75 10.58
CA ALA A 60 0.15 -10.64 9.62
C ALA A 60 0.13 -12.10 10.09
N SER A 61 1.25 -12.58 10.64
CA SER A 61 1.38 -13.94 11.16
C SER A 61 0.43 -14.24 12.32
N LEU A 62 0.05 -13.22 13.12
CA LEU A 62 -0.94 -13.37 14.18
C LEU A 62 -2.37 -13.54 13.66
N LYS A 63 -2.67 -12.90 12.52
CA LYS A 63 -3.99 -12.95 11.86
C LYS A 63 -4.11 -14.08 10.83
N LYS A 64 -3.07 -14.90 10.67
CA LYS A 64 -3.06 -15.96 9.63
C LYS A 64 -4.19 -16.96 9.87
N VAL A 65 -4.89 -17.31 8.79
CA VAL A 65 -5.86 -18.40 8.78
C VAL A 65 -5.25 -19.54 7.96
N GLY A 66 -4.82 -20.60 8.64
CA GLY A 66 -4.00 -21.65 8.04
C GLY A 66 -2.58 -21.16 7.71
N SER A 67 -2.22 -21.16 6.43
CA SER A 67 -0.90 -20.74 5.90
C SER A 67 -0.90 -19.36 5.24
N ILE A 68 -2.05 -18.70 5.16
CA ILE A 68 -2.21 -17.42 4.45
C ILE A 68 -2.62 -16.33 5.43
N ALA A 69 -1.96 -15.18 5.34
CA ALA A 69 -2.37 -13.95 5.98
C ALA A 69 -2.66 -12.92 4.88
N VAL A 70 -3.83 -12.31 4.94
CA VAL A 70 -4.22 -11.22 4.05
C VAL A 70 -4.39 -9.98 4.92
N LEU A 71 -3.69 -8.91 4.54
CA LEU A 71 -3.85 -7.58 5.10
C LEU A 71 -4.39 -6.68 3.99
N THR A 72 -5.24 -5.73 4.34
CA THR A 72 -5.55 -4.63 3.42
C THR A 72 -4.37 -3.66 3.35
N ASP A 73 -4.33 -2.85 2.30
CA ASP A 73 -3.32 -1.81 2.15
C ASP A 73 -3.28 -0.88 3.37
N ASP A 74 -4.45 -0.42 3.83
CA ASP A 74 -4.58 0.41 5.04
C ASP A 74 -4.03 -0.26 6.30
N GLU A 75 -4.32 -1.54 6.51
CA GLU A 75 -3.78 -2.29 7.64
C GLU A 75 -2.26 -2.39 7.57
N GLY A 76 -1.72 -2.71 6.39
CA GLY A 76 -0.27 -2.77 6.16
C GLY A 76 0.40 -1.44 6.47
N PHE A 77 -0.09 -0.35 5.88
CA PHE A 77 0.48 0.98 6.08
C PHE A 77 0.31 1.48 7.53
N ALA A 78 -0.79 1.15 8.20
CA ALA A 78 -0.98 1.47 9.61
C ALA A 78 0.08 0.78 10.49
N ILE A 79 0.42 -0.48 10.22
CA ILE A 79 1.48 -1.20 10.96
C ILE A 79 2.85 -0.54 10.74
N VAL A 80 3.12 -0.10 9.51
CA VAL A 80 4.36 0.62 9.18
C VAL A 80 4.43 1.94 9.97
N LEU A 81 3.37 2.75 9.95
CA LEU A 81 3.33 4.01 10.71
C LEU A 81 3.49 3.77 12.22
N LYS A 82 2.82 2.75 12.75
CA LYS A 82 2.94 2.33 14.16
C LYS A 82 4.37 1.93 14.51
N TYR A 83 5.08 1.22 13.63
CA TYR A 83 6.50 0.91 13.83
C TYR A 83 7.36 2.19 13.94
N PHE A 84 7.06 3.20 13.11
CA PHE A 84 7.69 4.52 13.21
C PHE A 84 7.19 5.35 14.41
N GLY A 85 6.20 4.89 15.17
CA GLY A 85 5.62 5.62 16.30
C GLY A 85 4.82 6.83 15.87
N ILE A 86 4.30 6.79 14.64
CA ILE A 86 3.44 7.81 14.05
C ILE A 86 2.00 7.36 14.31
N GLU A 87 1.29 8.11 15.13
CA GLU A 87 -0.14 7.90 15.38
C GLU A 87 -0.92 8.70 14.34
N GLY A 88 -1.62 8.02 13.44
CA GLY A 88 -2.38 8.65 12.37
C GLY A 88 -2.98 7.62 11.42
N LYS A 89 -4.02 8.03 10.69
CA LYS A 89 -4.53 7.22 9.58
C LYS A 89 -3.50 7.24 8.45
N PRO A 90 -3.25 6.11 7.78
CA PRO A 90 -2.39 6.11 6.61
C PRO A 90 -3.02 7.06 5.58
N ALA A 91 -2.29 8.11 5.21
CA ALA A 91 -2.67 9.00 4.10
C ALA A 91 -2.35 8.27 2.80
N VAL A 92 -3.05 7.16 2.57
CA VAL A 92 -3.13 6.51 1.28
C VAL A 92 -4.16 7.31 0.52
N GLN A 93 -3.79 7.86 -0.63
CA GLN A 93 -4.82 8.23 -1.60
C GLN A 93 -5.62 6.96 -1.80
N GLU A 94 -6.90 6.98 -1.40
CA GLU A 94 -7.84 5.92 -1.78
C GLU A 94 -7.51 5.60 -3.24
N PRO A 95 -7.14 4.35 -3.59
CA PRO A 95 -7.20 3.97 -4.98
C PRO A 95 -8.61 4.37 -5.36
N ALA A 96 -8.74 5.32 -6.31
CA ALA A 96 -10.03 5.80 -6.76
C ALA A 96 -10.88 4.56 -6.87
N VAL A 97 -11.85 4.45 -5.97
CA VAL A 97 -12.77 3.33 -5.95
C VAL A 97 -13.44 3.51 -7.30
N GLN A 98 -12.94 2.79 -8.30
CA GLN A 98 -13.78 2.41 -9.41
C GLN A 98 -14.90 1.71 -8.67
N GLU A 99 -16.01 2.43 -8.60
CA GLU A 99 -17.25 2.00 -8.00
C GLU A 99 -17.41 0.51 -8.32
N PRO A 100 -17.93 -0.32 -7.39
CA PRO A 100 -18.40 -1.63 -7.80
C PRO A 100 -19.25 -1.39 -9.03
N ILE A 101 -18.86 -1.96 -10.17
CA ILE A 101 -19.56 -1.81 -11.44
C ILE A 101 -20.99 -2.24 -11.15
N LYS A 102 -21.82 -1.25 -10.83
CA LYS A 102 -23.23 -1.38 -10.68
C LYS A 102 -23.65 -1.75 -12.08
N LYS A 103 -24.14 -2.98 -12.23
CA LYS A 103 -24.80 -3.46 -13.44
C LYS A 103 -25.82 -2.40 -13.87
N GLU A 104 -25.40 -1.53 -14.78
CA GLU A 104 -26.30 -0.72 -15.57
C GLU A 104 -26.21 -1.29 -16.96
N GLN A 105 -27.20 -2.14 -17.26
CA GLN A 105 -27.50 -2.60 -18.59
C GLN A 105 -27.64 -1.38 -19.51
N LYS A 106 -26.68 -1.20 -20.42
CA LYS A 106 -26.95 -0.66 -21.74
C LYS A 106 -26.27 -1.54 -22.77
N HIS A 107 -27.13 -2.19 -23.55
CA HIS A 107 -26.82 -2.92 -24.77
C HIS A 107 -25.70 -2.23 -25.57
N GLN A 108 -24.56 -2.89 -25.69
CA GLN A 108 -23.76 -2.81 -26.91
C GLN A 108 -23.90 -4.18 -27.56
N ALA A 109 -24.43 -4.18 -28.78
CA ALA A 109 -24.66 -5.39 -29.55
C ALA A 109 -23.32 -6.12 -29.73
N ASP A 110 -23.22 -7.32 -29.15
CA ASP A 110 -22.20 -8.28 -29.48
C ASP A 110 -22.30 -8.61 -30.98
N PRO A 111 -21.23 -8.48 -31.79
CA PRO A 111 -21.23 -8.92 -33.18
C PRO A 111 -21.26 -10.46 -33.32
N PHE A 112 -21.42 -11.18 -32.21
CA PHE A 112 -21.45 -12.64 -32.13
C PHE A 112 -22.71 -13.19 -31.45
N ASP A 113 -23.77 -12.39 -31.30
CA ASP A 113 -25.09 -12.91 -30.90
C ASP A 113 -25.85 -13.43 -32.14
N VAL A 114 -25.33 -14.52 -32.72
CA VAL A 114 -26.06 -15.33 -33.70
C VAL A 114 -27.06 -16.19 -32.93
N LYS A 115 -28.35 -15.90 -33.11
CA LYS A 115 -29.42 -16.68 -32.49
C LYS A 115 -29.63 -17.99 -33.24
N LEU A 116 -29.94 -19.03 -32.47
CA LEU A 116 -30.10 -20.40 -32.98
C LEU A 116 -31.26 -20.55 -33.99
N GLU A 117 -32.15 -19.55 -34.08
CA GLU A 117 -33.22 -19.51 -35.09
C GLU A 117 -32.73 -19.17 -36.51
N ASP A 118 -31.51 -18.64 -36.67
CA ASP A 118 -30.94 -18.28 -37.98
C ASP A 118 -30.29 -19.48 -38.70
N PHE A 119 -30.33 -20.67 -38.07
CA PHE A 119 -29.77 -21.92 -38.57
C PHE A 119 -30.81 -23.03 -38.83
N MET A 120 -32.11 -22.70 -38.85
CA MET A 120 -33.18 -23.64 -39.27
C MET A 120 -33.93 -23.18 -40.51
#